data_AF-A0A2R6N9E1-F1
#
_entry.id   AF-A0A2R6N9E1-F1
#
_cell.length_a   1.000
_cell.length_b   1.000
_cell.length_c   1.000
_cell.angle_alpha   90.00
_cell.angle_beta   90.00
_cell.angle_gamma   90.00
#
_symmetry.space_group_name_H-M   'P 1'
#
loop_
_entity.id
_entity.type
_entity.pdbx_description
1 polymer ?
#
loop_
_entity_poly.entity_id
_entity_poly.type
_entity_poly.pdbx_seq_one_letter_code
_entity_poly.pdbx_strand_id
1 'polypeptide(L)'
;MINQFLHVVELAAAALFALLFAIGVADLTLQIAIATLRGEITDPLVVIGFIDVGLLLLIIVEVYQTVIAYTRESETRRIVQLVIYTGVIAMVRKAIIFRTGEYATTQEALFAAVAYTVIILGLVGLLVAERQYRE
;
A
#
# COMPACT_ATOMS: atom_id res chain seq x y z
N MET A 1 -22.76 12.35 -22.76
CA MET A 1 -21.89 11.21 -23.14
C MET A 1 -20.71 11.02 -22.21
N ILE A 2 -19.88 12.04 -21.94
CA ILE A 2 -18.69 11.93 -21.07
C ILE A 2 -19.03 11.47 -19.64
N ASN A 3 -20.07 12.02 -19.00
CA ASN A 3 -20.48 11.60 -17.65
C ASN A 3 -20.91 10.13 -17.57
N GLN A 4 -21.55 9.60 -18.61
CA GLN A 4 -22.02 8.21 -18.62
C GLN A 4 -20.87 7.23 -18.84
N PHE A 5 -19.88 7.59 -19.67
CA PHE A 5 -18.65 6.83 -19.82
C PHE A 5 -17.83 6.81 -18.52
N LEU A 6 -17.66 7.97 -17.86
CA LEU A 6 -16.99 8.05 -16.56
C LEU A 6 -17.64 7.13 -15.52
N HIS A 7 -18.97 7.13 -15.44
CA HIS A 7 -19.71 6.33 -14.46
C HIS A 7 -19.58 4.82 -14.71
N VAL A 8 -19.57 4.39 -15.97
CA VAL A 8 -19.36 2.99 -16.34
C VAL A 8 -17.94 2.54 -15.97
N VAL A 9 -16.94 3.38 -16.23
CA VAL A 9 -15.53 3.10 -15.86
C VAL A 9 -15.34 3.10 -14.34
N GLU A 10 -15.95 4.05 -13.61
CA GLU A 10 -15.94 4.09 -12.14
C GLU A 10 -16.51 2.80 -11.55
N LEU A 11 -17.67 2.37 -12.04
CA LEU A 11 -18.35 1.17 -11.58
C LEU A 11 -17.54 -0.10 -11.89
N ALA A 12 -16.95 -0.18 -13.09
CA ALA A 12 -16.11 -1.30 -13.49
C ALA A 12 -14.83 -1.38 -12.64
N ALA A 13 -14.17 -0.25 -12.40
CA ALA A 13 -13.00 -0.17 -11.52
C ALA A 13 -13.37 -0.56 -10.08
N ALA A 14 -14.46 -0.01 -9.53
CA ALA A 14 -14.94 -0.33 -8.20
C ALA A 14 -15.25 -1.83 -8.05
N ALA A 15 -15.91 -2.43 -9.04
CA ALA A 15 -16.20 -3.86 -9.04
C ALA A 15 -14.91 -4.70 -9.09
N LEU A 16 -13.92 -4.32 -9.90
CA LEU A 16 -12.64 -5.00 -9.98
C LEU A 16 -11.86 -4.93 -8.67
N PHE A 17 -11.71 -3.73 -8.09
CA PHE A 17 -11.02 -3.54 -6.82
C PHE A 17 -11.72 -4.27 -5.67
N ALA A 18 -13.06 -4.24 -5.63
CA ALA A 18 -13.84 -4.98 -4.64
C ALA A 18 -13.67 -6.49 -4.77
N LEU A 19 -13.63 -7.03 -6.01
CA LEU A 19 -13.39 -8.44 -6.27
C LEU A 19 -12.00 -8.86 -5.80
N LEU A 20 -10.96 -8.11 -6.20
CA LEU A 20 -9.57 -8.39 -5.81
C LEU A 20 -9.40 -8.33 -4.29
N PHE A 21 -10.02 -7.34 -3.65
CA PHE A 21 -10.01 -7.21 -2.19
C PHE A 21 -10.71 -8.38 -1.52
N ALA A 22 -11.89 -8.79 -2.00
CA ALA A 22 -12.62 -9.92 -1.44
C ALA A 22 -11.84 -11.23 -1.56
N ILE A 23 -11.19 -11.48 -2.70
CA ILE A 23 -10.34 -12.66 -2.92
C ILE A 23 -9.17 -12.64 -1.94
N GLY A 24 -8.46 -11.52 -1.80
CA GLY A 24 -7.32 -11.45 -0.88
C GLY A 24 -7.72 -11.57 0.59
N VAL A 25 -8.89 -11.04 0.99
CA VAL A 25 -9.43 -11.24 2.36
C VAL A 25 -9.75 -12.72 2.60
N ALA A 26 -10.38 -13.39 1.62
CA ALA A 26 -10.69 -14.81 1.72
C ALA A 26 -9.41 -15.66 1.83
N ASP A 27 -8.40 -15.35 1.01
CA ASP A 27 -7.10 -16.02 1.03
C ASP A 27 -6.39 -15.83 2.37
N LEU A 28 -6.29 -14.59 2.87
CA LEU A 28 -5.72 -14.29 4.18
C LEU A 28 -6.45 -15.04 5.31
N THR A 29 -7.78 -15.04 5.27
CA THR A 29 -8.59 -15.75 6.28
C THR A 29 -8.32 -17.25 6.26
N LEU A 30 -8.20 -17.84 5.06
CA LEU A 30 -7.89 -19.26 4.90
C LEU A 30 -6.47 -19.58 5.39
N GLN A 31 -5.47 -18.75 5.06
CA GLN A 31 -4.10 -18.90 5.54
C GLN A 31 -4.03 -18.88 7.08
N ILE A 32 -4.70 -17.92 7.72
CA ILE A 32 -4.78 -17.83 9.18
C ILE A 32 -5.45 -19.07 9.77
N ALA A 33 -6.56 -19.52 9.19
CA ALA A 33 -7.26 -20.71 9.66
C ALA A 33 -6.37 -21.97 9.59
N ILE A 34 -5.66 -22.16 8.48
CA ILE A 34 -4.74 -23.28 8.30
C ILE A 34 -3.59 -23.23 9.31
N ALA A 35 -2.97 -22.07 9.51
CA ALA A 35 -1.88 -21.91 10.48
C ALA A 35 -2.36 -22.13 11.93
N THR A 36 -3.60 -21.73 12.24
CA THR A 36 -4.24 -22.01 13.54
C THR A 36 -4.31 -23.51 13.78
N LEU A 37 -4.81 -24.26 12.78
CA LEU A 37 -4.98 -25.71 12.88
C LEU A 37 -3.64 -26.45 12.99
N ARG A 38 -2.57 -25.91 12.38
CA ARG A 38 -1.22 -26.47 12.44
C ARG A 38 -0.44 -26.08 13.70
N GLY A 39 -0.96 -25.16 14.52
CA GLY A 39 -0.26 -24.64 15.69
C GLY A 39 0.91 -23.71 15.33
N GLU A 40 0.95 -23.19 14.11
CA GLU A 40 2.05 -22.35 13.59
C GLU A 40 1.88 -20.87 13.95
N ILE A 41 0.76 -20.46 14.57
CA ILE A 41 0.49 -19.05 14.95
C ILE A 41 1.52 -18.48 15.93
N THR A 42 2.19 -19.33 16.71
CA THR A 42 3.27 -18.90 17.61
C THR A 42 4.59 -18.61 16.89
N ASP A 43 4.73 -18.98 15.61
CA ASP A 43 5.91 -18.65 14.82
C ASP A 43 5.80 -17.20 14.29
N PRO A 44 6.72 -16.29 14.69
CA PRO A 44 6.72 -14.91 14.19
C PRO A 44 6.82 -14.81 12.66
N LEU A 45 7.47 -15.77 12.00
CA LEU A 45 7.61 -15.78 10.54
C LEU A 45 6.27 -15.92 9.83
N VAL A 46 5.41 -16.78 10.36
CA VAL A 46 4.07 -17.03 9.81
C VAL A 46 3.17 -15.81 9.99
N VAL A 47 3.26 -15.15 11.16
CA VAL A 47 2.52 -13.91 11.43
C VAL A 47 2.96 -12.76 10.51
N ILE A 48 4.26 -12.65 10.20
CA ILE A 48 4.77 -11.66 9.24
C ILE A 48 4.17 -11.90 7.84
N GLY A 49 4.05 -13.15 7.41
CA GLY A 49 3.40 -13.48 6.13
C GLY A 49 1.94 -13.00 6.06
N PHE A 50 1.18 -13.10 7.15
CA PHE A 50 -0.18 -12.55 7.21
C PHE A 50 -0.19 -11.04 7.10
N ILE A 51 0.76 -10.38 7.76
CA ILE A 51 0.92 -8.94 7.69
C ILE A 51 1.15 -8.57 6.23
N ASP A 52 2.10 -9.19 5.53
CA ASP A 52 2.42 -8.89 4.12
C ASP A 52 1.20 -8.97 3.20
N VAL A 53 0.39 -10.03 3.30
CA VAL A 53 -0.86 -10.14 2.53
C VAL A 53 -1.85 -9.04 2.94
N GLY A 54 -2.01 -8.78 4.24
CA GLY A 54 -2.82 -7.67 4.74
C GLY A 54 -2.32 -6.30 4.24
N LEU A 55 -1.02 -6.12 4.06
CA LEU A 55 -0.44 -4.90 3.52
C LEU A 55 -0.82 -4.71 2.05
N LEU A 56 -0.74 -5.79 1.27
CA LEU A 56 -1.17 -5.79 -0.14
C LEU A 56 -2.66 -5.43 -0.25
N LEU A 57 -3.51 -5.97 0.62
CA LEU A 57 -4.93 -5.62 0.69
C LEU A 57 -5.15 -4.13 1.00
N LEU A 58 -4.38 -3.57 1.92
CA LEU A 58 -4.47 -2.14 2.24
C LEU A 58 -4.04 -1.26 1.05
N ILE A 59 -3.03 -1.67 0.28
CA ILE A 59 -2.63 -0.98 -0.95
C ILE A 59 -3.77 -1.00 -1.98
N ILE A 60 -4.50 -2.12 -2.11
CA ILE A 60 -5.66 -2.21 -3.01
C ILE A 60 -6.73 -1.17 -2.65
N VAL A 61 -7.05 -1.01 -1.36
CA VAL A 61 -8.03 -0.01 -0.88
C VAL A 61 -7.57 1.42 -1.17
N GLU A 62 -6.30 1.70 -0.94
CA GLU A 62 -5.67 2.99 -1.19
C GLU A 62 -5.67 3.37 -2.68
N VAL A 63 -5.29 2.44 -3.56
CA VAL A 63 -5.33 2.66 -5.01
C VAL A 63 -6.77 2.91 -5.47
N TYR A 64 -7.74 2.17 -4.93
CA TYR A 64 -9.16 2.42 -5.19
C TYR A 64 -9.59 3.84 -4.82
N GLN A 65 -9.21 4.33 -3.63
CA GLN A 65 -9.50 5.71 -3.22
C GLN A 65 -8.90 6.74 -4.18
N THR A 66 -7.68 6.49 -4.65
CA THR A 66 -7.00 7.35 -5.63
C THR A 66 -7.77 7.39 -6.96
N VAL A 67 -8.21 6.24 -7.48
CA VAL A 67 -8.99 6.16 -8.72
C VAL A 67 -10.33 6.90 -8.60
N ILE A 68 -11.02 6.74 -7.48
CA ILE A 68 -12.29 7.45 -7.24
C ILE A 68 -12.05 8.96 -7.14
N ALA A 69 -10.97 9.40 -6.48
CA ALA A 69 -10.61 10.81 -6.40
C ALA A 69 -10.35 11.42 -7.79
N TYR A 70 -9.63 10.71 -8.67
CA TYR A 70 -9.44 11.12 -10.08
C TYR A 70 -10.74 11.26 -10.86
N THR A 71 -11.73 10.42 -10.54
CA THR A 71 -13.00 10.39 -11.27
C THR A 71 -13.98 11.46 -10.76
N ARG A 72 -13.85 11.88 -9.50
CA ARG A 72 -14.77 12.81 -8.83
C ARG A 72 -14.27 14.25 -8.70
N GLU A 73 -12.97 14.50 -8.63
CA GLU A 73 -12.40 15.83 -8.38
C GLU A 73 -11.64 16.39 -9.58
N SER A 74 -11.97 17.62 -9.97
CA SER A 74 -11.27 18.39 -11.01
C SER A 74 -9.97 19.05 -10.52
N GLU A 75 -9.62 18.91 -9.24
CA GLU A 75 -8.42 19.50 -8.64
C GLU A 75 -7.29 18.47 -8.58
N THR A 76 -6.52 18.35 -9.67
CA THR A 76 -5.36 17.46 -9.81
C THR A 76 -4.36 17.56 -8.64
N ARG A 77 -4.33 18.70 -7.94
CA ARG A 77 -3.47 18.97 -6.77
C ARG A 77 -3.86 18.20 -5.51
N ARG A 78 -5.15 17.99 -5.21
CA ARG A 78 -5.57 17.17 -4.05
C ARG A 78 -5.17 15.72 -4.22
N ILE A 79 -5.16 15.26 -5.47
CA ILE A 79 -4.82 13.90 -5.82
C ILE A 79 -3.33 13.64 -5.58
N VAL A 80 -2.46 14.60 -5.94
CA VAL A 80 -1.02 14.51 -5.66
C VAL A 80 -0.75 14.40 -4.15
N GLN A 81 -1.41 15.21 -3.30
CA GLN A 81 -1.29 15.10 -1.84
C GLN A 81 -1.67 13.71 -1.35
N LEU A 82 -2.82 13.21 -1.78
CA LEU A 82 -3.33 11.91 -1.35
C LEU A 82 -2.35 10.79 -1.73
N VAL A 83 -1.81 10.83 -2.95
CA VAL A 83 -0.81 9.86 -3.41
C VAL A 83 0.49 9.96 -2.59
N ILE A 84 0.99 11.17 -2.29
CA ILE A 84 2.20 11.34 -1.49
C ILE A 84 1.99 10.84 -0.06
N TYR A 85 0.89 11.22 0.59
CA TYR A 85 0.59 10.76 1.95
C TYR A 85 0.54 9.25 2.02
N THR A 86 -0.13 8.62 1.05
CA THR A 86 -0.27 7.18 1.10
C THR A 86 1.01 6.44 0.70
N GLY A 87 1.79 6.99 -0.23
CA GLY A 87 3.17 6.56 -0.50
C GLY A 87 4.09 6.65 0.72
N VAL A 88 4.01 7.74 1.51
CA VAL A 88 4.78 7.86 2.76
C VAL A 88 4.37 6.78 3.76
N ILE A 89 3.06 6.55 3.97
CA ILE A 89 2.56 5.51 4.88
C ILE A 89 3.07 4.12 4.47
N ALA A 90 3.02 3.80 3.18
CA ALA A 90 3.51 2.53 2.65
C ALA A 90 5.02 2.34 2.87
N MET A 91 5.82 3.39 2.66
CA MET A 91 7.26 3.33 2.86
C MET A 91 7.65 3.23 4.33
N VAL A 92 6.97 3.97 5.21
CA VAL A 92 7.14 3.85 6.67
C VAL A 92 6.85 2.43 7.14
N ARG A 93 5.81 1.81 6.60
CA ARG A 93 5.49 0.40 6.88
C ARG A 93 6.59 -0.56 6.43
N LYS A 94 7.16 -0.38 5.23
CA LYS A 94 8.32 -1.19 4.79
C LYS A 94 9.53 -1.03 5.70
N ALA A 95 9.72 0.15 6.31
CA ALA A 95 10.76 0.37 7.31
C ALA A 95 10.45 -0.31 8.67
N ILE A 96 9.18 -0.34 9.12
CA ILE A 96 8.78 -0.98 10.39
C ILE A 96 8.99 -2.50 10.35
N ILE A 97 8.70 -3.14 9.22
CA ILE A 97 8.82 -4.61 9.05
C ILE A 97 10.24 -5.00 8.59
N PHE A 98 11.12 -4.04 8.39
CA PHE A 98 12.47 -4.28 7.88
C PHE A 98 13.25 -5.22 8.79
N ARG A 99 13.74 -6.32 8.21
CA ARG A 99 14.56 -7.31 8.92
C ARG A 99 15.77 -7.70 8.08
N THR A 100 16.94 -7.63 8.68
CA THR A 100 18.22 -7.95 8.01
C THR A 100 18.35 -9.43 7.63
N GLY A 101 17.66 -10.33 8.34
CA GLY A 101 17.71 -11.78 8.10
C GLY A 101 16.96 -12.27 6.85
N GLU A 102 16.22 -11.42 6.13
CA GLU A 102 15.59 -11.81 4.84
C GLU A 102 16.51 -11.58 3.63
N TYR A 103 17.64 -10.90 3.84
CA TYR A 103 18.60 -10.62 2.79
C TYR A 103 19.72 -11.67 2.81
N ALA A 104 20.25 -12.01 1.63
CA ALA A 104 21.27 -13.05 1.52
C ALA A 104 22.59 -12.62 2.18
N THR A 105 22.85 -11.31 2.22
CA THR A 105 24.03 -10.73 2.87
C THR A 105 23.68 -9.49 3.69
N THR A 106 24.52 -9.18 4.69
CA THR A 106 24.41 -7.93 5.45
C THR A 106 24.58 -6.69 4.58
N GLN A 107 25.35 -6.80 3.49
CA GLN A 107 25.56 -5.72 2.54
C GLN A 107 24.29 -5.41 1.73
N GLU A 108 23.55 -6.44 1.29
CA GLU A 108 22.24 -6.27 0.65
C GLU A 108 21.23 -5.60 1.58
N ALA A 109 21.18 -6.03 2.84
CA ALA A 109 20.32 -5.41 3.84
C ALA A 109 20.68 -3.92 4.05
N LEU A 110 21.98 -3.60 4.12
CA LEU A 110 22.44 -2.21 4.24
C LEU A 110 22.01 -1.37 3.03
N PHE A 111 22.18 -1.88 1.81
CA PHE A 111 21.74 -1.19 0.59
C PHE A 111 20.23 -0.96 0.58
N ALA A 112 19.44 -1.97 0.97
CA ALA A 112 17.99 -1.84 1.06
C ALA A 112 17.57 -0.78 2.09
N ALA A 113 18.18 -0.78 3.28
CA ALA A 113 17.91 0.20 4.32
C ALA A 113 18.23 1.64 3.87
N VAL A 114 19.38 1.82 3.20
CA VAL A 114 19.78 3.12 2.64
C VAL A 114 18.79 3.56 1.55
N ALA A 115 18.42 2.66 0.64
CA ALA A 115 17.44 2.95 -0.42
C ALA A 115 16.09 3.38 0.16
N TYR A 116 15.56 2.65 1.16
CA TYR A 116 14.31 3.00 1.81
C TYR A 116 14.40 4.35 2.53
N THR A 117 15.54 4.66 3.16
CA THR A 117 15.79 5.96 3.80
C THR A 117 15.76 7.09 2.75
N VAL A 118 16.44 6.92 1.62
CA VAL A 118 16.48 7.90 0.54
C VAL A 118 15.09 8.14 -0.05
N ILE A 119 14.31 7.08 -0.27
CA ILE A 119 12.94 7.20 -0.79
C ILE A 119 12.04 7.93 0.21
N ILE A 120 12.09 7.58 1.50
CA ILE A 120 11.30 8.25 2.54
C ILE A 120 11.67 9.73 2.62
N LEU A 121 12.96 10.07 2.63
CA LEU A 121 13.42 11.46 2.63
C LEU A 121 12.97 12.22 1.37
N GLY A 122 12.99 11.56 0.20
CA GLY A 122 12.49 12.15 -1.04
C GLY A 122 10.99 12.46 -0.99
N LEU A 123 10.18 11.53 -0.48
CA LEU A 123 8.73 11.72 -0.32
C LEU A 123 8.40 12.82 0.70
N VAL A 124 9.09 12.82 1.84
CA VAL A 124 8.94 13.88 2.86
C VAL A 124 9.39 15.23 2.31
N GLY A 125 10.50 15.27 1.57
CA GLY A 125 10.99 16.49 0.91
C GLY A 125 9.98 17.04 -0.09
N LEU A 126 9.35 16.17 -0.89
CA LEU A 126 8.31 16.56 -1.83
C LEU A 126 7.06 17.10 -1.11
N LEU A 127 6.67 16.47 -0.01
CA LEU A 127 5.56 16.94 0.84
C LEU A 127 5.85 18.31 1.49
N VAL A 128 7.10 18.55 1.92
CA VAL A 128 7.53 19.86 2.47
C VAL A 128 7.54 20.93 1.36
N ALA A 129 8.09 20.61 0.19
CA ALA A 129 8.11 21.52 -0.95
C ALA A 129 6.70 21.90 -1.40
N GLU A 130 5.78 20.94 -1.43
CA GLU A 130 4.38 21.19 -1.76
C GLU A 130 3.68 22.09 -0.73
N ARG A 131 4.01 21.94 0.56
CA ARG A 131 3.49 22.83 1.62
C ARG A 131 4.05 24.24 1.52
N GLN A 132 5.33 24.41 1.17
CA GLN A 132 5.96 25.73 1.06
C GLN A 132 5.44 26.55 -0.13
N TYR A 133 5.19 25.93 -1.28
CA TYR A 133 4.60 26.62 -2.45
C TYR A 133 3.13 27.05 -2.25
N ARG A 134 2.56 26.79 -1.06
CA ARG A 134 1.17 27.09 -0.70
C ARG A 134 1.03 28.36 0.15
N GLU A 135 2.11 28.86 0.75
CA GLU A 135 2.20 30.20 1.35
C GLU A 135 2.70 31.24 0.34
#